data_AF-A0A1L3MY48-F1
#
_entry.id   AF-A0A1L3MY48-F1
#
_cell.length_a   1.000
_cell.length_b   1.000
_cell.length_c   1.000
_cell.angle_alpha   90.00
_cell.angle_beta   90.00
_cell.angle_gamma   90.00
#
_symmetry.space_group_name_H-M   'P 1'
#
loop_
_entity.id
_entity.type
_entity.pdbx_description
1 polymer ?
#
loop_
_entity_poly.entity_id
_entity_poly.type
_entity_poly.pdbx_seq_one_letter_code
_entity_poly.pdbx_strand_id
1 'polypeptide(L)'
;MTLNLCVLTPNRTVWNSKVNEIILSTNSGQIGVLPNHASVATAVDIGILKIRLDGQWLTMALMGGFARIGNNEITVLVNDAEKGSDIDSQEARQTLEIAEANLRKAEGKRQKIEANLALRRARTRVETINEISELVGVSE
;
A
#
# COMPACT_ATOMS: atom_id res chain seq x y z
N MET A 1 6.29 -10.07 -20.91
CA MET A 1 5.56 -11.06 -20.07
C MET A 1 4.87 -10.29 -18.95
N THR A 2 3.66 -10.69 -18.56
CA THR A 2 2.82 -9.95 -17.60
C THR A 2 2.24 -10.90 -16.56
N LEU A 3 1.82 -10.35 -15.44
CA LEU A 3 1.11 -11.04 -14.37
C LEU A 3 -0.21 -10.33 -14.06
N ASN A 4 -1.22 -11.08 -13.65
CA ASN A 4 -2.53 -10.52 -13.30
C ASN A 4 -2.49 -10.08 -11.84
N LEU A 5 -2.73 -8.80 -11.58
CA LEU A 5 -2.85 -8.25 -10.24
C LEU A 5 -4.33 -7.97 -9.92
N CYS A 6 -4.82 -8.56 -8.85
CA CYS A 6 -6.14 -8.30 -8.29
C CYS A 6 -6.01 -7.83 -6.83
N VAL A 7 -6.48 -6.63 -6.54
CA VAL A 7 -6.50 -6.04 -5.20
C VAL A 7 -7.94 -5.88 -4.75
N LEU A 8 -8.27 -6.52 -3.64
CA LEU A 8 -9.61 -6.68 -3.10
C LEU A 8 -9.66 -6.10 -1.69
N THR A 9 -10.67 -5.25 -1.46
CA THR A 9 -11.12 -4.88 -0.11
C THR A 9 -12.43 -5.61 0.20
N PRO A 10 -12.87 -5.68 1.47
CA PRO A 10 -14.15 -6.31 1.82
C PRO A 10 -15.35 -5.75 1.05
N ASN A 11 -15.27 -4.49 0.62
CA ASN A 11 -16.37 -3.78 -0.01
C ASN A 11 -16.29 -3.76 -1.55
N ARG A 12 -15.10 -3.83 -2.15
CA ARG A 12 -14.93 -3.69 -3.61
C ARG A 12 -13.59 -4.24 -4.12
N THR A 13 -13.54 -4.50 -5.43
CA THR A 13 -12.28 -4.67 -6.15
C THR A 13 -11.67 -3.29 -6.44
N VAL A 14 -10.48 -3.02 -5.93
CA VAL A 14 -9.78 -1.73 -6.08
C VAL A 14 -8.91 -1.72 -7.34
N TRP A 15 -8.34 -2.87 -7.69
CA TRP A 15 -7.51 -3.04 -8.87
C TRP A 15 -7.71 -4.43 -9.48
N ASN A 16 -7.81 -4.52 -10.80
CA ASN A 16 -7.85 -5.79 -11.52
C ASN A 16 -7.32 -5.57 -12.94
N SER A 17 -6.01 -5.79 -13.16
CA SER A 17 -5.40 -5.67 -14.48
C SER A 17 -4.10 -6.48 -14.61
N LYS A 18 -3.64 -6.62 -15.85
CA LYS A 18 -2.30 -7.16 -16.15
C LYS A 18 -1.25 -6.09 -15.87
N VAL A 19 -0.17 -6.47 -15.20
CA VAL A 19 0.95 -5.59 -14.84
C VAL A 19 2.28 -6.28 -15.15
N ASN A 20 3.38 -5.53 -15.20
CA ASN A 20 4.70 -6.07 -15.52
C ASN A 20 5.40 -6.61 -14.27
N GLU A 21 5.40 -5.82 -13.20
CA GLU A 21 5.99 -6.17 -11.91
C GLU A 21 5.28 -5.41 -10.80
N ILE A 22 5.36 -5.96 -9.58
CA ILE A 22 4.87 -5.28 -8.38
C ILE A 22 5.93 -5.30 -7.29
N ILE A 23 5.90 -4.31 -6.41
CA ILE A 23 6.68 -4.29 -5.17
C ILE A 23 5.71 -4.13 -4.02
N LEU A 24 5.70 -5.12 -3.14
CA LEU A 24 4.77 -5.25 -2.02
C LEU A 24 5.54 -5.14 -0.70
N SER A 25 4.97 -4.40 0.25
CA SER A 25 5.47 -4.33 1.63
C SER A 25 4.88 -5.47 2.48
N THR A 26 5.73 -6.37 2.94
CA THR A 26 5.39 -7.51 3.82
C THR A 26 5.89 -7.26 5.25
N ASN A 27 5.48 -8.09 6.20
CA ASN A 27 5.98 -8.04 7.57
C ASN A 27 7.51 -8.25 7.71
N SER A 28 8.14 -8.84 6.70
CA SER A 28 9.56 -9.18 6.68
C SER A 28 10.39 -8.23 5.80
N GLY A 29 9.77 -7.16 5.29
CA GLY A 29 10.38 -6.19 4.38
C GLY A 29 9.67 -6.13 3.02
N GLN A 30 10.35 -5.61 2.00
CA GLN A 30 9.78 -5.45 0.66
C GLN A 30 10.09 -6.67 -0.22
N ILE A 31 9.10 -7.10 -1.01
CA ILE A 31 9.24 -8.15 -2.01
C ILE A 31 8.85 -7.63 -3.39
N GLY A 32 9.74 -7.82 -4.36
CA GLY A 32 9.46 -7.60 -5.78
C GLY A 32 8.96 -8.89 -6.43
N VAL A 33 7.85 -8.83 -7.15
CA VAL A 33 7.26 -9.98 -7.84
C VAL A 33 7.27 -9.74 -9.34
N LEU A 34 7.98 -10.63 -10.04
CA LEU A 34 8.10 -10.65 -11.50
C LEU A 34 7.28 -11.80 -12.09
N PRO A 35 7.10 -11.84 -13.43
CA PRO A 35 6.46 -12.97 -14.09
C PRO A 35 7.23 -14.28 -13.82
N ASN A 36 6.48 -15.37 -13.65
CA ASN A 36 6.94 -16.71 -13.29
C ASN A 36 7.59 -16.81 -11.90
N HIS A 37 7.24 -15.92 -10.98
CA HIS A 37 7.62 -16.04 -9.58
C HIS A 37 7.03 -17.32 -8.95
N ALA A 38 7.78 -17.92 -8.03
CA ALA A 38 7.33 -19.09 -7.27
C ALA A 38 6.05 -18.77 -6.47
N SER A 39 5.20 -19.77 -6.27
CA SER A 39 3.98 -19.59 -5.50
C SER A 39 4.29 -19.28 -4.04
N VAL A 40 3.75 -18.17 -3.52
CA VAL A 40 3.99 -17.69 -2.16
C VAL A 40 2.69 -17.11 -1.59
N ALA A 41 2.39 -17.43 -0.33
CA ALA A 41 1.37 -16.74 0.45
C ALA A 41 2.06 -15.98 1.59
N THR A 42 1.81 -14.68 1.70
CA THR A 42 2.48 -13.82 2.68
C THR A 42 1.52 -12.79 3.28
N ALA A 43 1.86 -12.32 4.49
CA ALA A 43 1.16 -11.21 5.13
C ALA A 43 1.68 -9.88 4.60
N VAL A 44 0.74 -8.98 4.30
CA VAL A 44 0.99 -7.61 3.84
C VAL A 44 0.94 -6.68 5.04
N ASP A 45 2.01 -5.92 5.29
CA ASP A 45 1.99 -4.88 6.34
C ASP A 45 1.32 -3.61 5.79
N ILE A 46 1.03 -2.67 6.68
CA ILE A 46 0.61 -1.32 6.30
C ILE A 46 1.79 -0.67 5.57
N GLY A 47 1.60 -0.35 4.30
CA GLY A 47 2.68 0.10 3.45
C GLY A 47 2.23 0.41 2.02
N ILE A 48 3.21 0.63 1.16
CA ILE A 48 2.98 1.04 -0.22
C ILE A 48 3.12 -0.18 -1.12
N LEU A 49 2.17 -0.32 -2.05
CA LEU A 49 2.24 -1.22 -3.18
C LEU A 49 2.61 -0.40 -4.42
N LYS A 50 3.76 -0.72 -5.01
CA LYS A 50 4.17 -0.17 -6.30
C LYS A 50 3.78 -1.12 -7.41
N ILE A 51 3.20 -0.59 -8.45
CA ILE A 51 2.71 -1.34 -9.60
C ILE A 51 3.38 -0.75 -10.82
N ARG A 52 4.08 -1.59 -11.60
CA ARG A 52 4.61 -1.17 -12.89
C ARG A 52 3.71 -1.64 -14.01
N LEU A 53 3.21 -0.70 -14.79
CA LEU A 53 2.34 -0.92 -15.93
C LEU A 53 2.89 -0.14 -17.13
N ASP A 54 3.21 -0.85 -18.22
CA ASP A 54 3.66 -0.26 -19.48
C ASP A 54 4.83 0.72 -19.33
N GLY A 55 5.74 0.42 -18.40
CA GLY A 55 6.91 1.23 -18.09
C GLY A 55 6.69 2.35 -17.06
N GLN A 56 5.43 2.65 -16.71
CA GLN A 56 5.09 3.64 -15.70
C GLN A 56 4.90 2.99 -14.33
N TRP A 57 5.33 3.69 -13.29
CA TRP A 57 5.13 3.30 -11.90
C TRP A 57 3.91 4.01 -11.32
N LEU A 58 3.03 3.22 -10.71
CA LEU A 58 1.87 3.66 -9.96
C LEU A 58 2.05 3.20 -8.51
N THR A 59 1.53 3.98 -7.57
CA THR A 59 1.56 3.62 -6.15
C THR A 59 0.15 3.53 -5.57
N MET A 60 0.02 2.69 -4.56
CA MET A 60 -1.23 2.49 -3.84
C MET A 60 -0.93 2.22 -2.37
N ALA A 61 -1.64 2.91 -1.48
CA ALA A 61 -1.54 2.70 -0.05
C ALA A 61 -2.36 1.46 0.33
N LEU A 62 -1.75 0.53 1.07
CA LEU A 62 -2.40 -0.67 1.59
C LEU A 62 -2.48 -0.62 3.11
N MET A 63 -3.67 -0.88 3.68
CA MET A 63 -3.90 -0.87 5.13
C MET A 63 -3.78 -2.26 5.76
N GLY A 64 -2.80 -3.03 5.30
CA GLY A 64 -2.49 -4.38 5.75
C GLY A 64 -3.46 -5.45 5.26
N GLY A 65 -3.00 -6.70 5.23
CA GLY A 65 -3.77 -7.83 4.73
C GLY A 65 -2.93 -9.05 4.37
N PHE A 66 -3.29 -9.72 3.28
CA PHE A 66 -2.63 -10.94 2.78
C PHE A 66 -2.45 -10.88 1.27
N ALA A 67 -1.34 -11.40 0.78
CA ALA A 67 -1.06 -11.56 -0.63
C ALA A 67 -0.82 -13.03 -0.96
N ARG A 68 -1.45 -13.50 -2.03
CA ARG A 68 -1.24 -14.82 -2.61
C ARG A 68 -0.71 -14.63 -4.03
N ILE A 69 0.43 -15.22 -4.31
CA ILE A 69 1.11 -15.20 -5.61
C ILE A 69 1.15 -16.65 -6.09
N GLY A 70 0.74 -16.89 -7.33
CA GLY A 70 0.90 -18.20 -7.97
C GLY A 70 0.39 -18.20 -9.40
N ASN A 71 0.99 -19.00 -10.28
CA ASN A 71 0.58 -19.12 -11.70
C ASN A 71 0.42 -17.77 -12.44
N ASN A 72 1.30 -16.81 -12.18
CA ASN A 72 1.21 -15.43 -12.71
C ASN A 72 -0.06 -14.66 -12.31
N GLU A 73 -0.71 -15.09 -11.24
CA GLU A 73 -1.84 -14.42 -10.62
C GLU A 73 -1.44 -13.97 -9.20
N ILE A 74 -1.69 -12.70 -8.91
CA ILE A 74 -1.47 -12.09 -7.61
C ILE A 74 -2.81 -11.60 -7.09
N THR A 75 -3.24 -12.17 -5.97
CA THR A 75 -4.43 -11.75 -5.24
C THR A 75 -3.99 -11.09 -3.94
N VAL A 76 -4.28 -9.80 -3.77
CA VAL A 76 -4.02 -9.05 -2.55
C VAL A 76 -5.35 -8.73 -1.87
N LEU A 77 -5.55 -9.29 -0.69
CA LEU A 77 -6.72 -9.11 0.16
C LEU A 77 -6.33 -8.15 1.27
N VAL A 78 -6.89 -6.95 1.29
CA VAL A 78 -6.53 -5.89 2.26
C VAL A 78 -7.75 -5.31 2.93
N ASN A 79 -7.59 -4.81 4.14
CA ASN A 79 -8.70 -4.18 4.86
C ASN A 79 -9.19 -2.92 4.16
N ASP A 80 -8.24 -2.12 3.67
CA ASP A 80 -8.50 -0.90 2.92
C ASP A 80 -7.34 -0.62 1.96
N ALA A 81 -7.64 0.03 0.84
CA ALA A 81 -6.67 0.40 -0.17
C ALA A 81 -7.10 1.64 -0.96
N GLU A 82 -6.13 2.55 -1.15
CA GLU A 82 -6.32 3.83 -1.80
C GLU A 82 -5.21 4.05 -2.83
N LYS A 83 -5.58 4.35 -4.08
CA LYS A 83 -4.62 4.70 -5.11
C LYS A 83 -3.99 6.04 -4.73
N GLY A 84 -2.69 6.19 -4.86
CA GLY A 84 -2.07 7.45 -4.46
C GLY A 84 -2.56 8.67 -5.26
N SER A 85 -3.10 8.46 -6.48
CA SER A 85 -3.77 9.51 -7.27
C SER A 85 -5.07 10.02 -6.64
N ASP A 86 -5.72 9.20 -5.83
CA ASP A 86 -7.04 9.50 -5.23
C ASP A 86 -6.89 10.09 -3.81
N ILE A 87 -5.66 10.13 -3.27
CA ILE A 87 -5.39 10.64 -1.92
C ILE A 87 -5.19 12.16 -1.98
N ASP A 88 -6.02 12.91 -1.27
CA ASP A 88 -5.83 14.35 -1.10
C ASP A 88 -4.62 14.63 -0.18
N SER A 89 -3.64 15.37 -0.71
CA SER A 89 -2.39 15.68 -0.01
C SER A 89 -2.58 16.50 1.26
N GLN A 90 -3.57 17.39 1.28
CA GLN A 90 -3.86 18.24 2.43
C GLN A 90 -4.60 17.42 3.49
N GLU A 91 -5.59 16.62 3.10
CA GLU A 91 -6.31 15.73 4.00
C GLU A 91 -5.38 14.70 4.66
N ALA A 92 -4.46 14.11 3.88
CA ALA A 92 -3.49 13.14 4.39
C ALA A 92 -2.56 13.76 5.44
N ARG A 93 -2.08 15.00 5.21
CA ARG A 93 -1.22 15.73 6.16
C ARG A 93 -1.98 16.11 7.44
N GLN A 94 -3.21 16.59 7.31
CA GLN A 94 -4.05 16.91 8.47
C GLN A 94 -4.34 15.66 9.31
N THR A 95 -4.64 14.54 8.65
CA THR A 95 -4.86 13.25 9.31
C THR A 95 -3.62 12.77 10.06
N LEU A 96 -2.43 12.96 9.49
CA LEU A 96 -1.15 12.66 10.14
C LEU A 96 -0.95 13.49 11.40
N GLU A 97 -1.18 14.81 11.32
CA GLU A 97 -1.02 15.70 12.48
C GLU A 97 -1.98 15.35 13.62
N ILE A 98 -3.25 15.04 13.29
CA ILE A 98 -4.24 14.57 14.27
C ILE A 98 -3.80 13.24 14.90
N ALA A 99 -3.31 12.29 14.10
CA ALA A 99 -2.84 11.00 14.59
C ALA A 99 -1.62 11.14 15.52
N GLU A 100 -0.69 12.05 15.21
CA GLU A 100 0.46 12.36 16.06
C GLU A 100 0.03 13.02 17.39
N ALA A 101 -0.89 13.98 17.34
CA ALA A 101 -1.45 14.60 18.53
C ALA A 101 -2.17 13.58 19.43
N ASN A 102 -2.93 12.66 18.84
CA ASN A 102 -3.62 11.60 19.56
C ASN A 102 -2.64 10.60 20.21
N LEU A 103 -1.53 10.27 19.54
CA LEU A 103 -0.50 9.42 20.12
C LEU A 103 0.16 10.07 21.34
N ARG A 104 0.41 11.38 21.30
CA ARG A 104 0.98 12.13 22.45
C ARG A 104 0.03 12.17 23.64
N LYS A 105 -1.29 12.21 23.40
CA LYS A 105 -2.33 12.23 24.44
C LYS A 105 -2.72 10.83 24.94
N ALA A 106 -2.26 9.76 24.30
CA ALA A 106 -2.63 8.40 24.66
C ALA A 106 -1.89 7.94 25.92
N GLU A 107 -2.62 7.74 27.01
CA GLU A 107 -2.04 7.32 28.30
C GLU A 107 -2.17 5.80 28.50
N GLY A 108 -3.30 5.21 28.09
CA GLY A 108 -3.58 3.77 28.27
C GLY A 108 -2.89 2.86 27.25
N LYS A 109 -2.58 1.61 27.64
CA LYS A 109 -1.97 0.59 26.75
C LYS A 109 -2.78 0.39 25.46
N ARG A 110 -4.11 0.27 25.58
CA ARG A 110 -5.01 0.11 24.43
C ARG A 110 -5.02 1.34 23.52
N GLN A 111 -5.14 2.53 24.11
CA GLN A 111 -5.15 3.80 23.38
C GLN A 111 -3.83 4.02 22.63
N LYS A 112 -2.69 3.64 23.22
CA LYS A 112 -1.37 3.71 22.56
C LYS A 112 -1.28 2.76 21.36
N ILE A 113 -1.85 1.56 21.43
CA ILE A 113 -1.87 0.61 20.31
C ILE A 113 -2.73 1.17 19.17
N GLU A 114 -3.95 1.64 19.48
CA GLU A 114 -4.87 2.22 18.49
C GLU A 114 -4.29 3.48 17.84
N ALA A 115 -3.68 4.38 18.64
CA ALA A 115 -3.04 5.58 18.14
C ALA A 115 -1.79 5.28 17.28
N ASN A 116 -0.98 4.30 17.65
CA ASN A 116 0.17 3.87 16.82
C ASN A 116 -0.30 3.27 15.49
N LEU A 117 -1.37 2.49 15.50
CA LEU A 117 -1.95 1.93 14.28
C LEU A 117 -2.46 3.04 13.36
N ALA A 118 -3.23 3.99 13.90
CA ALA A 118 -3.72 5.14 13.16
C ALA A 118 -2.58 5.99 12.59
N LEU A 119 -1.52 6.20 13.37
CA LEU A 119 -0.32 6.92 12.92
C LEU A 119 0.38 6.20 11.77
N ARG A 120 0.58 4.87 11.86
CA ARG A 120 1.18 4.09 10.75
C ARG A 120 0.36 4.26 9.47
N ARG A 121 -0.97 4.14 9.54
CA ARG A 121 -1.86 4.34 8.37
C ARG A 121 -1.74 5.74 7.78
N ALA A 122 -1.80 6.78 8.62
CA ALA A 122 -1.71 8.16 8.18
C ALA A 122 -0.35 8.47 7.52
N ARG A 123 0.75 7.95 8.10
CA ARG A 123 2.09 8.07 7.53
C ARG A 123 2.19 7.41 6.16
N THR A 124 1.68 6.19 6.01
CA THR A 124 1.69 5.49 4.72
C THR A 124 0.92 6.26 3.64
N ARG A 125 -0.22 6.89 3.97
CA ARG A 125 -0.95 7.74 3.01
C ARG A 125 -0.09 8.90 2.51
N VAL A 126 0.60 9.62 3.41
CA VAL A 126 1.48 10.73 3.05
C VAL A 126 2.68 10.26 2.24
N GLU A 127 3.30 9.15 2.63
CA GLU A 127 4.46 8.57 1.93
C GLU A 127 4.08 8.14 0.51
N THR A 128 2.89 7.56 0.32
CA THR A 128 2.36 7.16 -1.00
C THR A 128 2.27 8.36 -1.96
N ILE A 129 1.85 9.54 -1.46
CA ILE A 129 1.74 10.78 -2.25
C ILE A 129 3.12 11.32 -2.62
N ASN A 130 4.05 11.32 -1.67
CA ASN A 130 5.42 11.78 -1.91
C ASN A 130 6.11 10.91 -2.98
N GLU A 131 5.89 9.60 -2.92
CA GLU A 131 6.47 8.65 -3.86
C GLU A 131 5.89 8.78 -5.28
N ILE A 132 4.62 9.17 -5.43
CA ILE A 132 4.08 9.58 -6.74
C ILE A 132 4.81 10.81 -7.26
N SER A 133 5.03 11.79 -6.39
CA SER A 133 5.67 13.06 -6.80
C SER A 133 7.11 12.81 -7.28
N GLU A 134 7.85 11.91 -6.63
CA GLU A 134 9.19 11.49 -7.08
C GLU A 134 9.15 10.73 -8.42
N LEU A 135 8.17 9.85 -8.62
CA LEU A 135 8.04 9.10 -9.87
C LEU A 135 7.66 9.99 -11.06
N VAL A 136 6.86 11.03 -10.84
CA VAL A 136 6.50 12.01 -11.87
C VAL A 136 7.65 13.00 -12.12
N GLY A 137 8.40 13.38 -11.09
CA GLY A 137 9.51 14.34 -11.16
C GLY A 137 10.81 13.84 -11.81
N VAL A 138 10.91 12.56 -12.19
CA VAL A 138 12.06 12.00 -12.95
C VAL A 138 11.84 12.11 -14.48
N SER A 139 10.75 12.75 -14.91
CA SER A 139 10.39 12.91 -16.33
C SER A 139 10.67 14.31 -16.91
N GLU A 140 11.61 15.08 -16.34
CA GLU A 140 12.15 16.32 -16.93
C GLU A 140 13.67 16.23 -17.17
#